data_AF-A0A558IWI2-F1
#
_entry.id   AF-A0A558IWI2-F1
#
_cell.length_a   1.000
_cell.length_b   1.000
_cell.length_c   1.000
_cell.angle_alpha   90.00
_cell.angle_beta   90.00
_cell.angle_gamma   90.00
#
_symmetry.space_group_name_H-M   'P 1'
#
loop_
_entity.id
_entity.type
_entity.pdbx_description
1 polymer ?
#
loop_
_entity_poly.entity_id
_entity_poly.type
_entity_poly.pdbx_seq_one_letter_code
_entity_poly.pdbx_strand_id
1 'polypeptide(L)'
;MAHQDSQWITQWLSTPRWEPFLHAAHQDGEAALALYEWNISVAMAFLHDASHAEVLLRNSYNTVLERWWLGDQHWLIDPKSPVNAPLHRMRDGVQIDSNDKNRQSIAEALRRNHTKHVSPGALVAELPFGFWRHLTDAAHEQLLWIPALHKAFEPHTRRKEVEQHLARINRVRNRAAHNEPFISSRRRREAIHAFRSILKVEELLNPRVTRHTTATSTLLWTIENPPTPLEPLCE
;
A
#
# COMPACT_ATOMS: atom_id res chain seq x y z
N MET A 1 23.74 -12.96 -33.27
CA MET A 1 22.59 -12.11 -33.68
C MET A 1 21.67 -11.79 -32.50
N ALA A 2 21.40 -12.69 -31.54
CA ALA A 2 20.55 -12.40 -30.35
C ALA A 2 21.03 -11.28 -29.39
N HIS A 3 22.28 -10.82 -29.48
CA HIS A 3 22.82 -9.79 -28.57
C HIS A 3 22.48 -8.35 -28.98
N GLN A 4 22.13 -8.12 -30.26
CA GLN A 4 21.75 -6.78 -30.76
C GLN A 4 20.27 -6.45 -30.49
N ASP A 5 19.39 -7.46 -30.45
CA ASP A 5 17.94 -7.26 -30.26
C ASP A 5 17.52 -6.87 -28.84
N SER A 6 18.41 -6.97 -27.85
CA SER A 6 18.13 -6.64 -26.44
C SER A 6 18.64 -5.26 -26.00
N GLN A 7 19.35 -4.52 -26.86
CA GLN A 7 19.98 -3.24 -26.46
C GLN A 7 18.95 -2.15 -26.15
N TRP A 8 17.83 -2.10 -26.87
CA TRP A 8 16.74 -1.16 -26.60
C TRP A 8 16.03 -1.48 -25.27
N ILE A 9 15.91 -2.77 -24.91
CA ILE A 9 15.32 -3.22 -23.65
C ILE A 9 16.16 -2.76 -22.47
N THR A 10 17.49 -2.91 -22.54
CA THR A 10 18.37 -2.49 -21.44
C THR A 10 18.51 -0.98 -21.33
N GLN A 11 18.26 -0.22 -22.40
CA GLN A 11 18.12 1.25 -22.32
C GLN A 11 16.83 1.68 -21.61
N TRP A 12 15.74 0.94 -21.81
CA TRP A 12 14.46 1.21 -21.15
C TRP A 12 14.42 0.71 -19.70
N LEU A 13 14.75 -0.56 -19.48
CA LEU A 13 14.61 -1.24 -18.18
C LEU A 13 15.85 -1.13 -17.31
N SER A 14 17.02 -0.82 -17.85
CA SER A 14 18.33 -1.08 -17.24
C SER A 14 18.66 -2.58 -17.12
N THR A 15 19.94 -2.93 -17.19
CA THR A 15 20.43 -4.30 -17.04
C THR A 15 19.93 -4.96 -15.74
N PRO A 16 20.01 -4.33 -14.55
CA PRO A 16 19.58 -4.96 -13.30
C PRO A 16 18.09 -5.28 -13.22
N ARG A 17 17.21 -4.54 -13.93
CA ARG A 17 15.78 -4.90 -13.97
C ARG A 17 15.47 -5.95 -15.01
N TRP A 18 16.25 -6.02 -16.09
CA TRP A 18 16.06 -6.98 -17.17
C TRP A 18 16.55 -8.39 -16.80
N GLU A 19 17.72 -8.50 -16.17
CA GLU A 19 18.38 -9.77 -15.83
C GLU A 19 17.48 -10.80 -15.11
N PRO A 20 16.64 -10.43 -14.12
CA PRO A 20 15.76 -11.39 -13.46
C PRO A 20 14.76 -12.06 -14.41
N PHE A 21 14.22 -11.31 -15.38
CA PHE A 21 13.28 -11.85 -16.36
C PHE A 21 13.99 -12.74 -17.37
N LEU A 22 15.17 -12.31 -17.84
CA LEU A 22 16.00 -13.09 -18.76
C LEU A 22 16.45 -14.41 -18.13
N HIS A 23 16.81 -14.40 -16.84
CA HIS A 23 17.15 -15.60 -16.10
C HIS A 23 15.96 -16.54 -15.98
N ALA A 24 14.79 -16.03 -15.58
CA ALA A 24 13.57 -16.83 -15.44
C ALA A 24 13.08 -17.41 -16.76
N ALA A 25 13.42 -16.78 -17.89
CA ALA A 25 13.11 -17.23 -19.23
C ALA A 25 14.24 -18.04 -19.90
N HIS A 26 15.22 -18.56 -19.14
CA HIS A 26 16.33 -19.36 -19.68
C HIS A 26 17.12 -18.67 -20.82
N GLN A 27 17.33 -17.36 -20.70
CA GLN A 27 18.00 -16.51 -21.69
C GLN A 27 17.24 -16.31 -23.01
N ASP A 28 15.96 -16.69 -23.07
CA ASP A 28 15.07 -16.35 -24.17
C ASP A 28 14.55 -14.91 -23.99
N GLY A 29 14.91 -14.03 -24.93
CA GLY A 29 14.56 -12.62 -24.87
C GLY A 29 13.07 -12.33 -25.11
N GLU A 30 12.41 -13.09 -25.97
CA GLU A 30 10.98 -12.90 -26.27
C GLU A 30 10.13 -13.35 -25.07
N ALA A 31 10.45 -14.53 -24.52
CA ALA A 31 9.81 -15.03 -23.32
C ALA A 31 10.07 -14.13 -22.09
N ALA A 32 11.28 -13.57 -21.95
CA ALA A 32 11.61 -12.63 -20.88
C ALA A 32 10.81 -11.33 -20.99
N LEU A 33 10.60 -10.81 -22.21
CA LEU A 33 9.80 -9.60 -22.43
C LEU A 33 8.32 -9.87 -22.14
N ALA A 34 7.79 -11.01 -22.59
CA ALA A 34 6.43 -11.43 -22.24
C ALA A 34 6.26 -11.57 -20.71
N LEU A 35 7.25 -12.12 -20.02
CA LEU A 35 7.24 -12.26 -18.57
C LEU A 35 7.31 -10.89 -17.84
N TYR A 36 8.02 -9.91 -18.40
CA TYR A 36 8.03 -8.54 -17.91
C TYR A 36 6.65 -7.87 -18.02
N GLU A 37 5.96 -8.01 -19.16
CA GLU A 37 4.60 -7.49 -19.35
C GLU A 37 3.58 -8.18 -18.44
N TRP A 38 3.71 -9.49 -18.27
CA TRP A 38 2.93 -10.22 -17.27
C TRP A 38 3.18 -9.71 -15.85
N ASN A 39 4.43 -9.39 -15.51
CA ASN A 39 4.76 -8.82 -14.21
C ASN A 39 4.11 -7.46 -13.97
N ILE A 40 4.04 -6.61 -15.00
CA ILE A 40 3.26 -5.36 -14.95
C ILE A 40 1.79 -5.69 -14.70
N SER A 41 1.24 -6.68 -15.39
CA SER A 41 -0.17 -7.09 -15.21
C SER A 41 -0.47 -7.52 -13.78
N VAL A 42 0.42 -8.29 -13.14
CA VAL A 42 0.30 -8.65 -11.70
C VAL A 42 0.36 -7.39 -10.81
N ALA A 43 1.30 -6.48 -11.07
CA ALA A 43 1.41 -5.23 -10.32
C ALA A 43 0.15 -4.37 -10.44
N MET A 44 -0.41 -4.25 -11.63
CA MET A 44 -1.62 -3.46 -11.90
C MET A 44 -2.87 -4.09 -11.30
N ALA A 45 -3.02 -5.42 -11.38
CA ALA A 45 -4.11 -6.13 -10.70
C ALA A 45 -4.04 -5.94 -9.17
N PHE A 46 -2.84 -5.96 -8.59
CA PHE A 46 -2.68 -5.70 -7.16
C PHE A 46 -2.99 -4.23 -6.80
N LEU A 47 -2.54 -3.27 -7.61
CA LEU A 47 -2.82 -1.84 -7.38
C LEU A 47 -4.31 -1.52 -7.50
N HIS A 48 -5.01 -2.17 -8.43
CA HIS A 48 -6.46 -2.12 -8.54
C HIS A 48 -7.13 -2.51 -7.21
N ASP A 49 -6.83 -3.69 -6.69
CA ASP A 49 -7.43 -4.17 -5.44
C ASP A 49 -7.02 -3.33 -4.23
N ALA A 50 -5.76 -2.91 -4.16
CA ALA A 50 -5.26 -2.06 -3.09
C ALA A 50 -5.92 -0.67 -3.07
N SER A 51 -6.35 -0.17 -4.24
CA SER A 51 -7.03 1.13 -4.35
C SER A 51 -8.40 1.14 -3.66
N HIS A 52 -9.15 0.03 -3.74
CA HIS A 52 -10.43 -0.11 -3.03
C HIS A 52 -10.23 -0.04 -1.51
N ALA A 53 -9.28 -0.82 -0.98
CA ALA A 53 -8.92 -0.76 0.43
C ALA A 53 -8.41 0.61 0.87
N GLU A 54 -7.60 1.29 0.05
CA GLU A 54 -7.09 2.64 0.35
C GLU A 54 -8.23 3.66 0.51
N VAL A 55 -9.15 3.68 -0.45
CA VAL A 55 -10.30 4.60 -0.43
C VAL A 55 -11.26 4.29 0.71
N LEU A 56 -11.51 3.00 0.99
CA LEU A 56 -12.35 2.60 2.12
C LEU A 56 -11.70 2.98 3.45
N LEU A 57 -10.41 2.70 3.63
CA LEU A 57 -9.66 2.96 4.85
C LEU A 57 -9.61 4.46 5.15
N ARG A 58 -9.22 5.29 4.16
CA ARG A 58 -9.12 6.75 4.35
C ARG A 58 -10.45 7.36 4.74
N ASN A 59 -11.55 6.96 4.09
CA ASN A 59 -12.87 7.52 4.35
C ASN A 59 -13.40 7.08 5.72
N SER A 60 -13.17 5.81 6.09
CA SER A 60 -13.55 5.28 7.40
C SER A 60 -12.80 5.98 8.53
N TYR A 61 -11.48 6.20 8.36
CA TYR A 61 -10.65 6.91 9.33
C TYR A 61 -11.03 8.38 9.43
N ASN A 62 -11.20 9.06 8.30
CA ASN A 62 -11.61 10.45 8.30
C ASN A 62 -12.95 10.64 9.02
N THR A 63 -13.94 9.78 8.76
CA THR A 63 -15.26 9.85 9.40
C THR A 63 -15.18 9.77 10.94
N VAL A 64 -14.38 8.85 11.48
CA VAL A 64 -14.28 8.71 12.95
C VAL A 64 -13.41 9.78 13.58
N LEU A 65 -12.36 10.25 12.88
CA LEU A 65 -11.48 11.31 13.37
C LEU A 65 -12.16 12.69 13.34
N GLU A 66 -12.94 13.01 12.30
CA GLU A 66 -13.74 14.24 12.24
C GLU A 66 -14.75 14.32 13.37
N ARG A 67 -15.38 13.20 13.75
CA ARG A 67 -16.34 13.15 14.86
C ARG A 67 -15.68 13.24 16.23
N TRP A 68 -14.48 12.69 16.36
CA TRP A 68 -13.75 12.64 17.62
C TRP A 68 -12.98 13.92 17.91
N TRP A 69 -12.44 14.58 16.88
CA TRP A 69 -11.64 15.78 17.04
C TRP A 69 -12.52 17.00 17.29
N LEU A 70 -12.36 17.60 18.47
CA LEU A 70 -13.10 18.80 18.90
C LEU A 70 -12.23 20.07 18.87
N GLY A 71 -11.12 20.05 18.12
CA GLY A 71 -10.23 21.20 18.00
C GLY A 71 -10.79 22.32 17.13
N ASP A 72 -10.04 23.42 17.05
CA ASP A 72 -10.46 24.65 16.38
C ASP A 72 -10.44 24.51 14.85
N GLN A 73 -9.71 23.50 14.34
CA GLN A 73 -9.57 23.22 12.91
C GLN A 73 -9.73 21.71 12.63
N HIS A 74 -9.80 21.36 11.34
CA HIS A 74 -9.82 19.97 10.92
C HIS A 74 -8.58 19.21 11.44
N TRP A 75 -8.76 17.95 11.85
CA TRP A 75 -7.74 17.14 12.54
C TRP A 75 -6.42 16.98 11.78
N LEU A 76 -6.42 17.13 10.45
CA LEU A 76 -5.20 17.11 9.62
C LEU A 76 -4.37 18.40 9.68
N ILE A 77 -4.97 19.55 10.01
CA ILE A 77 -4.31 20.86 9.97
C ILE A 77 -4.18 21.51 11.34
N ASP A 78 -4.99 21.06 12.31
CA ASP A 78 -4.89 21.54 13.68
C ASP A 78 -3.53 21.15 14.29
N PRO A 79 -2.70 22.12 14.72
CA PRO A 79 -1.40 21.83 15.34
C PRO A 79 -1.50 21.02 16.64
N LYS A 80 -2.64 21.07 17.34
CA LYS A 80 -2.89 20.31 18.58
C LYS A 80 -3.27 18.86 18.29
N SER A 81 -3.59 18.52 17.05
CA SER A 81 -3.97 17.17 16.66
C SER A 81 -2.83 16.18 16.85
N PRO A 82 -3.06 14.96 17.38
CA PRO A 82 -1.99 13.99 17.56
C PRO A 82 -1.32 13.55 16.25
N VAL A 83 -1.95 13.77 15.09
CA VAL A 83 -1.30 13.50 13.79
C VAL A 83 -0.30 14.59 13.39
N ASN A 84 -0.36 15.77 14.01
CA ASN A 84 0.56 16.89 13.77
C ASN A 84 1.60 17.08 14.89
N ALA A 85 1.40 16.43 16.04
CA ALA A 85 2.34 16.47 17.16
C ALA A 85 3.52 15.50 16.95
N PRO A 86 4.77 15.89 17.28
CA PRO A 86 5.89 14.94 17.35
C PRO A 86 5.63 13.87 18.41
N LEU A 87 5.95 12.62 18.09
CA LEU A 87 5.81 11.47 18.98
C LEU A 87 7.16 10.81 19.23
N HIS A 88 7.88 11.33 20.21
CA HIS A 88 9.22 10.86 20.56
C HIS A 88 9.20 9.48 21.20
N ARG A 89 10.03 8.57 20.69
CA ARG A 89 10.29 7.25 21.27
C ARG A 89 11.77 6.93 21.19
N MET A 90 12.25 6.11 22.12
CA MET A 90 13.61 5.56 22.06
C MET A 90 13.60 4.27 21.25
N ARG A 91 14.49 4.17 20.27
CA ARG A 91 14.75 2.95 19.50
C ARG A 91 16.25 2.78 19.36
N ASP A 92 16.77 1.67 19.87
CA ASP A 92 18.20 1.33 19.81
C ASP A 92 19.12 2.46 20.34
N GLY A 93 18.66 3.15 21.40
CA GLY A 93 19.39 4.27 22.01
C GLY A 93 19.22 5.62 21.29
N VAL A 94 18.48 5.68 20.18
CA VAL A 94 18.23 6.90 19.40
C VAL A 94 16.80 7.39 19.62
N GLN A 95 16.64 8.69 19.89
CA GLN A 95 15.32 9.32 19.93
C GLN A 95 14.80 9.49 18.50
N ILE A 96 13.66 8.86 18.22
CA ILE A 96 12.97 8.93 16.93
C ILE A 96 11.61 9.60 17.12
N ASP A 97 11.21 10.44 16.17
CA ASP A 97 9.82 10.87 16.06
C ASP A 97 9.03 9.86 15.21
N SER A 98 8.19 9.07 15.88
CA SER A 98 7.39 8.03 15.22
C SER A 98 6.29 8.60 14.31
N ASN A 99 5.99 9.89 14.43
CA ASN A 99 4.97 10.57 13.65
C ASN A 99 5.56 11.43 12.51
N ASP A 100 6.88 11.50 12.38
CA ASP A 100 7.57 12.37 11.41
C ASP A 100 7.12 12.13 9.96
N LYS A 101 7.00 10.87 9.54
CA LYS A 101 6.54 10.50 8.19
C LYS A 101 5.09 10.95 7.91
N ASN A 102 4.22 10.86 8.90
CA ASN A 102 2.83 11.32 8.76
C ASN A 102 2.79 12.84 8.64
N ARG A 103 3.56 13.56 9.48
CA ARG A 103 3.69 15.03 9.40
C ARG A 103 4.27 15.48 8.06
N GLN A 104 5.27 14.78 7.53
CA GLN A 104 5.83 15.02 6.20
C GLN A 104 4.79 14.81 5.09
N SER A 105 4.01 13.74 5.17
CA SER A 105 2.93 13.47 4.19
C SER A 105 1.89 14.59 4.17
N ILE A 106 1.50 15.09 5.34
CA ILE A 106 0.58 16.25 5.47
C ILE A 106 1.22 17.51 4.87
N ALA A 107 2.48 17.80 5.21
CA ALA A 107 3.18 18.98 4.71
C ALA A 107 3.33 18.95 3.18
N GLU A 108 3.65 17.80 2.60
CA GLU A 108 3.72 17.60 1.15
C GLU A 108 2.37 17.75 0.47
N ALA A 109 1.30 17.21 1.06
CA ALA A 109 -0.05 17.38 0.54
C ALA A 109 -0.51 18.85 0.59
N LEU A 110 -0.17 19.58 1.65
CA LEU A 110 -0.43 21.03 1.74
C LEU A 110 0.35 21.82 0.68
N ARG A 111 1.64 21.50 0.47
CA ARG A 111 2.47 22.17 -0.56
C ARG A 111 1.90 21.98 -1.96
N ARG A 112 1.45 20.76 -2.30
CA ARG A 112 0.88 20.42 -3.62
C ARG A 112 -0.45 21.12 -3.89
N ASN A 113 -1.20 21.49 -2.86
CA ASN A 113 -2.52 22.06 -3.05
C ASN A 113 -2.54 23.57 -3.38
N HIS A 114 -1.38 24.26 -3.45
CA HIS A 114 -1.09 25.62 -3.99
C HIS A 114 -2.09 26.78 -3.75
N THR A 115 -3.18 26.56 -3.02
CA THR A 115 -4.33 27.45 -2.91
C THR A 115 -4.46 27.90 -1.45
N LYS A 116 -4.92 29.14 -1.26
CA LYS A 116 -5.08 29.74 0.08
C LYS A 116 -6.10 29.00 0.96
N HIS A 117 -6.95 28.14 0.37
CA HIS A 117 -8.02 27.41 1.04
C HIS A 117 -8.08 25.97 0.54
N VAL A 118 -7.19 25.11 1.06
CA VAL A 118 -7.27 23.66 0.82
C VAL A 118 -8.47 23.11 1.57
N SER A 119 -9.42 22.52 0.85
CA SER A 119 -10.55 21.85 1.51
C SER A 119 -10.05 20.60 2.27
N PRO A 120 -10.59 20.26 3.45
CA PRO A 120 -10.21 19.04 4.17
C PRO A 120 -10.32 17.77 3.32
N GLY A 121 -11.36 17.67 2.48
CA GLY A 121 -11.53 16.54 1.57
C GLY A 121 -10.43 16.42 0.52
N ALA A 122 -9.95 17.54 -0.03
CA ALA A 122 -8.81 17.54 -0.95
C ALA A 122 -7.53 17.07 -0.25
N LEU A 123 -7.31 17.48 1.01
CA LEU A 123 -6.16 17.04 1.77
C LEU A 123 -6.21 15.53 2.08
N VAL A 124 -7.37 15.01 2.48
CA VAL A 124 -7.60 13.57 2.70
C VAL A 124 -7.31 12.76 1.43
N ALA A 125 -7.72 13.26 0.26
CA ALA A 125 -7.51 12.55 -1.00
C ALA A 125 -6.03 12.50 -1.45
N GLU A 126 -5.21 13.46 -1.05
CA GLU A 126 -3.80 13.60 -1.43
C GLU A 126 -2.82 12.79 -0.56
N LEU A 127 -3.30 12.24 0.56
CA LEU A 127 -2.48 11.47 1.50
C LEU A 127 -2.32 10.02 1.02
N PRO A 128 -1.07 9.52 0.93
CA PRO A 128 -0.80 8.19 0.40
C PRO A 128 -1.25 7.09 1.38
N PHE A 129 -1.46 5.87 0.89
CA PHE A 129 -1.67 4.68 1.74
C PHE A 129 -0.74 4.59 2.95
N GLY A 130 0.53 4.96 2.76
CA GLY A 130 1.56 5.05 3.80
C GLY A 130 1.13 5.90 4.99
N PHE A 131 0.49 7.05 4.76
CA PHE A 131 -0.04 7.88 5.84
C PHE A 131 -1.09 7.12 6.66
N TRP A 132 -2.09 6.53 5.97
CA TRP A 132 -3.22 5.85 6.61
C TRP A 132 -2.80 4.61 7.41
N ARG A 133 -1.88 3.78 6.88
CA ARG A 133 -1.37 2.60 7.63
C ARG A 133 -0.68 3.00 8.93
N HIS A 134 0.10 4.08 8.92
CA HIS A 134 0.90 4.50 10.06
C HIS A 134 0.04 5.02 11.21
N LEU A 135 -1.21 5.43 10.98
CA LEU A 135 -2.13 5.79 12.07
C LEU A 135 -2.48 4.61 13.00
N THR A 136 -2.19 3.37 12.57
CA THR A 136 -2.36 2.16 13.39
C THR A 136 -1.06 1.65 14.00
N ASP A 137 0.06 2.35 13.83
CA ASP A 137 1.31 1.95 14.46
C ASP A 137 1.14 1.92 15.99
N ALA A 138 1.94 1.10 16.69
CA ALA A 138 1.91 1.04 18.16
C ALA A 138 2.19 2.40 18.84
N ALA A 139 2.78 3.34 18.09
CA ALA A 139 2.94 4.74 18.41
C ALA A 139 1.62 5.41 18.79
N HIS A 140 0.60 5.18 17.98
CA HIS A 140 -0.66 5.91 18.03
C HIS A 140 -1.75 5.18 18.80
N GLU A 141 -1.42 4.11 19.52
CA GLU A 141 -2.41 3.28 20.21
C GLU A 141 -3.22 4.09 21.24
N GLN A 142 -2.53 4.84 22.11
CA GLN A 142 -3.16 5.68 23.13
C GLN A 142 -3.74 6.99 22.57
N LEU A 143 -3.19 7.47 21.45
CA LEU A 143 -3.50 8.81 20.93
C LEU A 143 -4.60 8.80 19.86
N LEU A 144 -4.69 7.74 19.05
CA LEU A 144 -5.63 7.63 17.94
C LEU A 144 -6.49 6.38 18.02
N TRP A 145 -5.90 5.20 18.32
CA TRP A 145 -6.63 3.94 18.28
C TRP A 145 -7.71 3.84 19.36
N ILE A 146 -7.31 3.91 20.63
CA ILE A 146 -8.22 3.79 21.77
C ILE A 146 -9.28 4.90 21.76
N PRO A 147 -8.96 6.18 21.47
CA PRO A 147 -9.98 7.24 21.48
C PRO A 147 -10.95 7.19 20.28
N ALA A 148 -10.46 6.82 19.09
CA ALA A 148 -11.19 7.02 17.84
C ALA A 148 -11.11 5.85 16.85
N LEU A 149 -9.93 5.46 16.35
CA LEU A 149 -9.82 4.61 15.15
C LEU A 149 -10.44 3.22 15.30
N HIS A 150 -10.46 2.65 16.51
CA HIS A 150 -11.10 1.35 16.74
C HIS A 150 -12.60 1.36 16.36
N LYS A 151 -13.26 2.53 16.41
CA LYS A 151 -14.68 2.72 16.05
C LYS A 151 -14.95 2.64 14.55
N ALA A 152 -13.91 2.67 13.72
CA ALA A 152 -14.05 2.47 12.27
C ALA A 152 -14.28 1.00 11.93
N PHE A 153 -13.91 0.09 12.83
CA PHE A 153 -13.93 -1.35 12.60
C PHE A 153 -15.04 -2.05 13.39
N GLU A 154 -15.30 -3.32 13.06
CA GLU A 154 -16.16 -4.19 13.86
C GLU A 154 -15.71 -4.27 15.34
N PRO A 155 -16.66 -4.43 16.29
CA PRO A 155 -16.34 -4.58 17.71
C PRO A 155 -15.28 -5.65 17.98
N HIS A 156 -14.44 -5.41 18.98
CA HIS A 156 -13.34 -6.31 19.39
C HIS A 156 -12.19 -6.49 18.38
N THR A 157 -12.18 -5.72 17.29
CA THR A 157 -11.01 -5.66 16.39
C THR A 157 -9.78 -5.16 17.15
N ARG A 158 -8.65 -5.87 17.00
CA ARG A 158 -7.38 -5.52 17.66
C ARG A 158 -6.50 -4.67 16.74
N ARG A 159 -5.95 -3.57 17.25
CA ARG A 159 -5.02 -2.69 16.51
C ARG A 159 -3.90 -3.46 15.83
N LYS A 160 -3.25 -4.36 16.57
CA LYS A 160 -2.10 -5.15 16.09
C LYS A 160 -2.45 -6.00 14.87
N GLU A 161 -3.67 -6.52 14.81
CA GLU A 161 -4.13 -7.31 13.66
C GLU A 161 -4.29 -6.43 12.42
N VAL A 162 -4.98 -5.29 12.58
CA VAL A 162 -5.15 -4.30 11.50
C VAL A 162 -3.80 -3.80 10.99
N GLU A 163 -2.90 -3.40 11.90
CA GLU A 163 -1.56 -2.90 11.55
C GLU A 163 -0.77 -3.94 10.75
N GLN A 164 -0.79 -5.22 11.15
CA GLN A 164 -0.11 -6.30 10.42
C GLN A 164 -0.68 -6.49 8.99
N HIS A 165 -2.00 -6.40 8.83
CA HIS A 165 -2.62 -6.48 7.52
C HIS A 165 -2.22 -5.28 6.65
N LEU A 166 -2.35 -4.05 7.17
CA LEU A 166 -2.00 -2.82 6.47
C LEU A 166 -0.50 -2.76 6.12
N ALA A 167 0.38 -3.23 7.00
CA ALA A 167 1.82 -3.31 6.74
C ALA A 167 2.13 -4.26 5.57
N ARG A 168 1.45 -5.42 5.51
CA ARG A 168 1.58 -6.37 4.39
C ARG A 168 1.10 -5.78 3.07
N ILE A 169 -0.06 -5.11 3.08
CA ILE A 169 -0.61 -4.43 1.90
C ILE A 169 0.36 -3.35 1.42
N ASN A 170 0.81 -2.45 2.31
CA ASN A 170 1.70 -1.36 1.97
C ASN A 170 3.02 -1.86 1.33
N ARG A 171 3.59 -2.95 1.84
CA ARG A 171 4.83 -3.53 1.30
C ARG A 171 4.65 -3.99 -0.14
N VAL A 172 3.58 -4.72 -0.43
CA VAL A 172 3.30 -5.24 -1.78
C VAL A 172 2.85 -4.13 -2.72
N ARG A 173 2.06 -3.17 -2.23
CA ARG A 173 1.64 -1.97 -2.98
C ARG A 173 2.85 -1.16 -3.42
N ASN A 174 3.84 -0.95 -2.55
CA ASN A 174 5.07 -0.25 -2.90
C ASN A 174 5.91 -1.04 -3.92
N ARG A 175 6.01 -2.36 -3.77
CA ARG A 175 6.65 -3.23 -4.78
C ARG A 175 6.00 -3.05 -6.15
N ALA A 176 4.67 -3.12 -6.22
CA ALA A 176 3.91 -2.94 -7.45
C ALA A 176 4.12 -1.54 -8.04
N ALA A 177 4.01 -0.47 -7.23
CA ALA A 177 4.20 0.90 -7.68
C ALA A 177 5.62 1.22 -8.17
N HIS A 178 6.64 0.49 -7.71
CA HIS A 178 8.03 0.61 -8.18
C HIS A 178 8.40 -0.32 -9.34
N ASN A 179 7.41 -1.03 -9.90
CA ASN A 179 7.59 -2.03 -10.96
C ASN A 179 8.67 -3.06 -10.60
N GLU A 180 8.70 -3.48 -9.33
CA GLU A 180 9.61 -4.53 -8.88
C GLU A 180 9.06 -5.91 -9.26
N PRO A 181 9.91 -6.93 -9.52
CA PRO A 181 9.43 -8.22 -10.02
C PRO A 181 8.56 -9.02 -9.03
N PHE A 182 7.64 -9.84 -9.56
CA PHE A 182 6.77 -10.82 -8.90
C PHE A 182 7.02 -12.25 -9.41
N ILE A 183 8.07 -12.45 -10.21
CA ILE A 183 8.37 -13.70 -10.92
C ILE A 183 8.87 -14.86 -10.04
N SER A 184 9.18 -14.64 -8.76
CA SER A 184 9.54 -15.73 -7.85
C SER A 184 8.34 -16.26 -7.08
N SER A 185 8.35 -17.55 -6.74
CA SER A 185 7.31 -18.22 -5.95
C SER A 185 7.00 -17.47 -4.66
N ARG A 186 8.05 -17.05 -3.93
CA ARG A 186 7.93 -16.21 -2.74
C ARG A 186 7.15 -14.92 -2.99
N ARG A 187 7.49 -14.16 -4.04
CA ARG A 187 6.87 -12.85 -4.29
C ARG A 187 5.41 -12.98 -4.74
N ARG A 188 5.07 -14.02 -5.52
CA ARG A 188 3.67 -14.37 -5.81
C ARG A 188 2.90 -14.69 -4.53
N ARG A 189 3.45 -15.52 -3.63
CA ARG A 189 2.81 -15.80 -2.32
C ARG A 189 2.62 -14.54 -1.48
N GLU A 190 3.61 -13.65 -1.46
CA GLU A 190 3.49 -12.37 -0.77
C GLU A 190 2.34 -11.53 -1.32
N ALA A 191 2.15 -11.50 -2.65
CA ALA A 191 1.02 -10.82 -3.28
C ALA A 191 -0.33 -11.47 -2.92
N ILE A 192 -0.44 -12.80 -2.95
CA ILE A 192 -1.64 -13.52 -2.54
C ILE A 192 -1.98 -13.25 -1.06
N HIS A 193 -0.98 -13.28 -0.17
CA HIS A 193 -1.18 -12.98 1.25
C HIS A 193 -1.58 -11.52 1.49
N ALA A 194 -1.04 -10.58 0.71
CA ALA A 194 -1.44 -9.18 0.77
C ALA A 194 -2.86 -8.97 0.23
N PHE A 195 -3.27 -9.69 -0.81
CA PHE A 195 -4.65 -9.69 -1.28
C PHE A 195 -5.63 -10.23 -0.23
N ARG A 196 -5.29 -11.33 0.46
CA ARG A 196 -6.07 -11.79 1.62
C ARG A 196 -6.13 -10.76 2.74
N SER A 197 -5.06 -9.99 2.96
CA SER A 197 -5.09 -8.85 3.90
C SER A 197 -6.03 -7.73 3.44
N ILE A 198 -6.09 -7.43 2.14
CA ILE A 198 -7.04 -6.45 1.57
C ILE A 198 -8.45 -6.87 1.93
N LEU A 199 -8.84 -8.10 1.57
CA LEU A 199 -10.17 -8.62 1.85
C LEU A 199 -10.50 -8.63 3.35
N LYS A 200 -9.51 -8.98 4.20
CA LYS A 200 -9.72 -8.97 5.65
C LYS A 200 -9.95 -7.56 6.21
N VAL A 201 -9.19 -6.56 5.76
CA VAL A 201 -9.37 -5.16 6.19
C VAL A 201 -10.70 -4.61 5.68
N GLU A 202 -11.04 -4.89 4.42
CA GLU A 202 -12.34 -4.52 3.86
C GLU A 202 -13.49 -5.15 4.63
N GLU A 203 -13.38 -6.42 5.02
CA GLU A 203 -14.43 -7.10 5.79
C GLU A 203 -14.65 -6.44 7.16
N LEU A 204 -13.57 -6.08 7.84
CA LEU A 204 -13.63 -5.41 9.15
C LEU A 204 -14.20 -3.98 9.07
N LEU A 205 -14.20 -3.35 7.89
CA LEU A 205 -14.68 -1.98 7.68
C LEU A 205 -16.07 -1.94 7.03
N ASN A 206 -16.25 -2.70 5.95
CA ASN A 206 -17.46 -2.78 5.15
C ASN A 206 -17.47 -4.04 4.25
N PRO A 207 -18.18 -5.12 4.66
CA PRO A 207 -18.28 -6.37 3.90
C PRO A 207 -18.79 -6.25 2.46
N ARG A 208 -19.50 -5.16 2.11
CA ARG A 208 -19.96 -4.95 0.73
C ARG A 208 -18.81 -4.62 -0.21
N VAL A 209 -17.77 -3.94 0.29
CA VAL A 209 -16.57 -3.64 -0.50
C VAL A 209 -15.79 -4.92 -0.74
N THR A 210 -15.62 -5.78 0.28
CA THR A 210 -14.98 -7.10 0.14
C THR A 210 -15.59 -7.92 -1.00
N ARG A 211 -16.93 -7.97 -1.06
CA ARG A 211 -17.67 -8.68 -2.11
C ARG A 211 -17.41 -8.08 -3.49
N HIS A 212 -17.38 -6.76 -3.58
CA HIS A 212 -17.07 -6.07 -4.83
C HIS A 212 -15.64 -6.37 -5.29
N THR A 213 -14.64 -6.15 -4.43
CA THR A 213 -13.22 -6.41 -4.72
C THR A 213 -13.00 -7.86 -5.14
N THR A 214 -13.63 -8.82 -4.45
CA THR A 214 -13.54 -10.25 -4.81
C THR A 214 -14.14 -10.55 -6.18
N ALA A 215 -15.25 -9.89 -6.55
CA ALA A 215 -15.91 -10.09 -7.83
C ALA A 215 -15.18 -9.44 -9.02
N THR A 216 -14.38 -8.40 -8.77
CA THR A 216 -13.71 -7.62 -9.82
C THR A 216 -12.21 -7.88 -9.92
N SER A 217 -11.59 -8.49 -8.91
CA SER A 217 -10.15 -8.77 -8.89
C SER A 217 -9.76 -9.77 -9.98
N THR A 218 -8.68 -9.46 -10.69
CA THR A 218 -8.03 -10.36 -11.66
C THR A 218 -6.71 -10.92 -11.14
N LEU A 219 -6.32 -10.60 -9.91
CA LEU A 219 -4.97 -10.85 -9.40
C LEU A 219 -4.62 -12.35 -9.36
N LEU A 220 -5.50 -13.18 -8.78
CA LEU A 220 -5.24 -14.62 -8.63
C LEU A 220 -5.11 -15.29 -9.99
N TRP A 221 -6.06 -15.01 -10.88
CA TRP A 221 -6.02 -15.51 -12.26
C TRP A 221 -4.73 -15.06 -12.98
N THR A 222 -4.35 -13.79 -12.86
CA THR A 222 -3.13 -13.29 -13.50
C THR A 222 -1.89 -14.00 -12.96
N ILE A 223 -1.81 -14.20 -11.64
CA ILE A 223 -0.68 -14.90 -10.99
C ILE A 223 -0.56 -16.36 -11.44
N GLU A 224 -1.67 -17.03 -11.71
CA GLU A 224 -1.74 -18.44 -12.13
C GLU A 224 -1.47 -18.66 -13.62
N ASN A 225 -1.53 -17.59 -14.44
CA ASN A 225 -1.39 -17.67 -15.90
C ASN A 225 -0.19 -16.86 -16.42
N PRO A 226 1.06 -17.20 -16.05
CA PRO A 226 2.23 -16.58 -16.66
C PRO A 226 2.39 -17.06 -18.12
N PRO A 227 2.95 -16.21 -19.01
CA PRO A 227 3.17 -16.55 -20.43
C PRO A 227 4.25 -17.63 -20.62
N THR A 228 5.05 -17.90 -19.59
CA THR A 228 6.08 -18.94 -19.55
C THR A 228 5.99 -19.65 -18.21
N PRO A 229 6.18 -20.98 -18.15
CA PRO A 229 6.16 -21.71 -16.88
C PRO A 229 7.15 -21.13 -15.88
N LEU A 230 6.66 -20.77 -14.70
CA LEU A 230 7.49 -20.34 -13.56
C LEU A 230 7.52 -21.45 -12.52
N GLU A 231 8.44 -21.34 -11.55
CA GLU A 231 8.44 -22.22 -10.39
C GLU A 231 7.04 -22.32 -9.76
N PRO A 232 6.60 -23.53 -9.37
CA PRO A 232 5.31 -23.69 -8.73
C PRO A 232 5.26 -22.86 -7.43
N LEU A 233 4.05 -22.48 -7.03
CA LEU A 233 3.84 -21.94 -5.69
C LEU A 233 4.07 -23.08 -4.68
N CYS A 234 5.30 -23.23 -4.18
CA CYS A 234 5.54 -24.18 -3.08
C CYS A 234 4.67 -23.78 -1.88
N GLU A 235 4.11 -24.80 -1.20
CA GLU A 235 3.30 -24.66 0.02
C GLU A 235 4.03 -23.87 1.13
#